data_AF-A0AA94M1I5-F1
#
_entry.id   AF-A0AA94M1I5-F1
#
_cell.length_a   1.000
_cell.length_b   1.000
_cell.length_c   1.000
_cell.angle_alpha   90.00
_cell.angle_beta   90.00
_cell.angle_gamma   90.00
#
_symmetry.space_group_name_H-M   'P 1'
#
loop_
_entity.id
_entity.type
_entity.pdbx_description
1 polymer ?
#
loop_
_entity_poly.entity_id
_entity_poly.type
_entity_poly.pdbx_seq_one_letter_code
_entity_poly.pdbx_strand_id
1 'polypeptide(L)'
;MRKSFFQKSYNIVRNLLFLGTISFTFSLIIYLVTKLIDNINIPELYNQIIIVQSKLTICEHITKNITGLSILIASLFIMLELAFRFTNDSILNYFKSVYQTIRLRQFLKQDENSKSVISIDNQTTITKYNPILKKFNRTISKSTVDVRKEAVKVCIKYPKTQQAQKLLRDMETHIREEIASRNPNYYFSSSNRAGNKLWFIGTRR
;
A
#
# COMPACT_ATOMS: atom_id res chain seq x y z
N MET A 1 -10.10 -6.18 -20.28
CA MET A 1 -8.84 -5.42 -20.03
C MET A 1 -7.96 -6.15 -19.02
N ARG A 2 -6.64 -6.27 -19.29
CA ARG A 2 -5.67 -6.99 -18.45
C ARG A 2 -4.76 -6.00 -17.73
N LYS A 3 -4.42 -6.29 -16.47
CA LYS A 3 -3.43 -5.52 -15.70
C LYS A 3 -2.04 -5.67 -16.29
N SER A 4 -1.29 -4.57 -16.34
CA SER A 4 0.14 -4.59 -16.67
C SER A 4 0.96 -5.25 -15.55
N PHE A 5 2.24 -5.52 -15.81
CA PHE A 5 3.15 -6.07 -14.80
C PHE A 5 3.21 -5.16 -13.57
N PHE A 6 3.50 -3.86 -13.75
CA PHE A 6 3.40 -2.82 -12.71
C PHE A 6 2.13 -2.95 -11.85
N GLN A 7 0.95 -2.99 -12.46
CA GLN A 7 -0.32 -3.02 -11.71
C GLN A 7 -0.55 -4.30 -10.91
N LYS A 8 0.14 -5.40 -11.27
CA LYS A 8 0.14 -6.67 -10.52
C LYS A 8 1.18 -6.63 -9.41
N SER A 9 2.39 -6.18 -9.70
CA SER A 9 3.53 -6.19 -8.77
C SER A 9 3.47 -5.07 -7.73
N TYR A 10 2.91 -3.90 -8.03
CA TYR A 10 2.94 -2.72 -7.16
C TYR A 10 2.47 -3.00 -5.71
N ASN A 11 1.35 -3.70 -5.54
CA ASN A 11 0.84 -4.02 -4.20
C ASN A 11 1.72 -5.04 -3.47
N ILE A 12 2.33 -5.96 -4.21
CA ILE A 12 3.24 -6.98 -3.66
C ILE A 12 4.52 -6.27 -3.18
N VAL A 13 5.14 -5.47 -4.05
CA VAL A 13 6.33 -4.67 -3.73
C VAL A 13 6.08 -3.76 -2.53
N ARG A 14 4.97 -3.00 -2.51
CA ARG A 14 4.65 -2.15 -1.37
C ARG A 14 4.53 -2.94 -0.07
N ASN A 15 3.87 -4.09 -0.09
CA ASN A 15 3.69 -4.91 1.10
C ASN A 15 5.02 -5.53 1.57
N LEU A 16 5.89 -5.97 0.64
CA LEU A 16 7.21 -6.48 0.95
C LEU A 16 8.11 -5.40 1.56
N LEU A 17 8.08 -4.19 1.02
CA LEU A 17 8.81 -3.05 1.59
C LEU A 17 8.30 -2.72 2.99
N PHE A 18 6.98 -2.70 3.19
CA PHE A 18 6.38 -2.48 4.51
C PHE A 18 6.77 -3.56 5.52
N LEU A 19 6.68 -4.84 5.12
CA LEU A 19 7.12 -5.97 5.94
C LEU A 19 8.60 -5.85 6.31
N GLY A 20 9.45 -5.56 5.31
CA GLY A 20 10.89 -5.35 5.50
C GLY A 20 11.21 -4.21 6.46
N THR A 21 10.47 -3.09 6.38
CA THR A 21 10.66 -1.98 7.33
C THR A 21 10.28 -2.37 8.76
N ILE A 22 9.16 -3.09 8.95
CA ILE A 22 8.74 -3.54 10.29
C ILE A 22 9.76 -4.54 10.84
N SER A 23 10.15 -5.55 10.05
CA SER A 23 11.10 -6.57 10.49
C SER A 23 12.47 -5.96 10.81
N PHE A 24 12.91 -4.95 10.05
CA PHE A 24 14.13 -4.21 10.34
C PHE A 24 14.04 -3.46 11.67
N THR A 25 12.97 -2.69 11.90
CA THR A 25 12.78 -1.98 13.17
C THR A 25 12.72 -2.92 14.36
N PHE A 26 12.06 -4.07 14.20
CA PHE A 26 11.96 -5.09 15.24
C PHE A 26 13.32 -5.75 15.53
N SER A 27 14.09 -6.07 14.49
CA SER A 27 15.46 -6.58 14.63
C SER A 27 16.35 -5.58 15.37
N LEU A 28 16.24 -4.28 15.07
CA LEU A 28 17.00 -3.23 15.75
C LEU A 28 16.63 -3.16 17.24
N ILE A 29 15.34 -3.28 17.59
CA ILE A 29 14.89 -3.32 18.99
C ILE A 29 15.50 -4.54 19.70
N ILE A 30 15.44 -5.74 19.11
CA ILE A 30 16.01 -6.95 19.71
C ILE A 30 17.52 -6.80 19.94
N TYR A 31 18.23 -6.24 18.96
CA TYR A 31 19.67 -5.98 19.08
C TYR A 31 19.97 -5.05 20.26
N LEU A 32 19.22 -3.95 20.41
CA LEU A 32 19.38 -3.03 21.53
C LEU A 32 19.08 -3.70 22.88
N VAL A 33 18.02 -4.50 22.96
CA VAL A 33 17.66 -5.25 24.18
C VAL A 33 18.76 -6.26 24.54
N THR A 34 19.28 -6.99 23.56
CA THR A 34 20.37 -7.97 23.77
C THR A 34 21.60 -7.27 24.35
N LYS A 35 21.99 -6.13 23.78
CA LYS A 35 23.11 -5.32 24.27
C LYS A 35 22.89 -4.78 25.69
N LEU A 36 21.65 -4.45 26.07
CA LEU A 36 21.32 -4.05 27.44
C LEU A 36 21.45 -5.22 28.42
N ILE A 37 21.05 -6.42 28.01
CA ILE A 37 21.13 -7.63 28.83
C ILE A 37 22.59 -8.07 29.01
N ASP A 38 23.44 -7.93 27.98
CA ASP A 38 24.88 -8.25 28.07
C ASP A 38 25.60 -7.49 29.19
N ASN A 39 25.10 -6.30 29.55
CA ASN A 39 25.66 -5.47 30.63
C ASN A 39 25.16 -5.85 32.03
N ILE A 40 24.19 -6.77 32.15
CA ILE A 40 23.64 -7.20 33.45
C ILE A 40 24.54 -8.30 34.01
N ASN A 41 25.18 -8.04 35.15
CA ASN A 41 25.99 -9.03 35.87
C ASN A 41 25.38 -9.36 37.23
N ILE A 42 24.42 -10.29 37.24
CA ILE A 42 23.79 -10.81 38.47
C ILE A 42 24.09 -12.32 38.54
N PRO A 43 25.01 -12.77 39.41
CA PRO A 43 25.46 -14.17 39.46
C PRO A 43 24.33 -15.19 39.64
N GLU A 44 23.33 -14.87 40.46
CA GLU A 44 22.18 -15.72 40.77
C GLU A 44 21.28 -15.99 39.56
N LEU A 45 21.27 -15.08 38.58
CA LEU A 45 20.41 -15.13 37.40
C LEU A 45 21.18 -15.48 36.12
N TYR A 46 22.48 -15.75 36.20
CA TYR A 46 23.37 -15.94 35.05
C TYR A 46 22.84 -16.96 34.03
N ASN A 47 22.41 -18.13 34.51
CA ASN A 47 21.85 -19.17 33.63
C ASN A 47 20.57 -18.72 32.92
N GLN A 48 19.72 -17.96 33.61
CA GLN A 48 18.48 -17.43 33.04
C GLN A 48 18.78 -16.36 31.98
N ILE A 49 19.74 -15.48 32.25
CA ILE A 49 20.22 -14.44 31.33
C ILE A 49 20.74 -15.05 30.03
N ILE A 50 21.58 -16.09 30.10
CA ILE A 50 22.09 -16.80 28.91
C ILE A 50 20.95 -17.42 28.08
N ILE A 51 19.97 -18.05 28.74
CA ILE A 51 18.82 -18.64 28.04
C ILE A 51 18.02 -17.55 27.31
N VAL A 52 17.81 -16.39 27.94
CA VAL A 52 17.11 -15.26 27.31
C VAL A 52 17.91 -14.70 26.14
N GLN A 53 19.22 -14.46 26.29
CA GLN A 53 20.12 -14.02 25.22
C GLN A 53 20.12 -14.97 24.03
N SER A 54 20.21 -16.29 24.26
CA SER A 54 20.20 -17.27 23.18
C SER A 54 18.89 -17.24 22.38
N LYS A 55 17.74 -17.05 23.05
CA LYS A 55 16.45 -16.89 22.36
C LYS A 55 16.36 -15.57 21.59
N LEU A 56 16.86 -14.49 22.16
CA LEU A 56 16.86 -13.17 21.50
C LEU A 56 17.74 -13.17 20.26
N THR A 57 18.94 -13.75 20.32
CA THR A 57 19.86 -13.85 19.17
C THR A 57 19.27 -14.70 18.04
N ILE A 58 18.59 -15.81 18.34
CA ILE A 58 17.83 -16.59 17.35
C ILE A 58 16.74 -15.73 16.71
N CYS A 59 15.96 -15.00 17.52
CA CYS A 59 14.90 -14.13 17.03
C CYS A 59 15.43 -12.99 16.14
N GLU A 60 16.56 -12.38 16.54
CA GLU A 60 17.27 -11.38 15.76
C GLU A 60 17.70 -11.94 14.40
N HIS A 61 18.29 -13.13 14.37
CA HIS A 61 18.73 -13.76 13.14
C HIS A 61 17.56 -14.04 12.18
N ILE A 62 16.44 -14.58 12.70
CA ILE A 62 15.24 -14.83 11.90
C ILE A 62 14.69 -13.51 11.31
N THR A 63 14.58 -12.47 12.13
CA THR A 63 14.01 -11.17 11.72
C THR A 63 14.90 -10.44 10.72
N LYS A 64 16.23 -10.54 10.85
CA LYS A 64 17.19 -10.08 9.83
C LYS A 64 17.02 -10.81 8.50
N ASN A 65 16.89 -12.13 8.52
CA ASN A 65 16.68 -12.92 7.29
C ASN A 65 15.36 -12.56 6.59
N ILE A 66 14.27 -12.38 7.34
CA ILE A 66 12.98 -11.92 6.80
C ILE A 66 13.14 -10.55 6.13
N THR A 67 13.90 -9.64 6.77
CA THR A 67 14.19 -8.32 6.22
C THR A 67 14.94 -8.42 4.89
N GLY A 68 16.04 -9.19 4.86
CA GLY A 68 16.86 -9.39 3.66
C GLY A 68 16.06 -10.00 2.51
N LEU A 69 15.30 -11.07 2.78
CA LEU A 69 14.48 -11.73 1.78
C LEU A 69 13.38 -10.82 1.22
N SER A 70 12.72 -10.05 2.09
CA SER A 70 11.66 -9.11 1.67
C SER A 70 12.21 -8.03 0.73
N ILE A 71 13.39 -7.47 1.05
CA ILE A 71 14.06 -6.46 0.23
C ILE A 71 14.53 -7.06 -1.10
N LEU A 72 15.13 -8.25 -1.07
CA LEU A 72 15.62 -8.94 -2.28
C LEU A 72 14.49 -9.24 -3.26
N ILE A 73 13.36 -9.76 -2.78
CA ILE A 73 12.21 -10.03 -3.66
C ILE A 73 11.62 -8.71 -4.19
N ALA A 74 11.49 -7.69 -3.33
CA ALA A 74 11.00 -6.38 -3.76
C ALA A 74 11.89 -5.76 -4.85
N SER A 75 13.22 -5.80 -4.68
CA SER A 75 14.16 -5.26 -5.65
C SER A 75 14.10 -6.02 -6.97
N LEU A 76 13.98 -7.35 -6.96
CA LEU A 76 13.80 -8.15 -8.17
C LEU A 76 12.58 -7.70 -8.99
N PHE A 77 11.42 -7.53 -8.35
CA PHE A 77 10.21 -7.06 -9.03
C PHE A 77 10.37 -5.65 -9.62
N ILE A 78 11.07 -4.75 -8.91
CA ILE A 78 11.34 -3.40 -9.38
C ILE A 78 12.28 -3.45 -10.59
N MET A 79 13.39 -4.18 -10.50
CA MET A 79 14.38 -4.30 -11.57
C MET A 79 13.78 -4.91 -12.84
N LEU A 80 12.91 -5.92 -12.71
CA LEU A 80 12.20 -6.50 -13.85
C LEU A 80 11.27 -5.47 -14.55
N GLU A 81 10.52 -4.67 -13.79
CA GLU A 81 9.65 -3.63 -14.39
C GLU A 81 10.50 -2.50 -15.00
N LEU A 82 11.61 -2.11 -14.36
CA LEU A 82 12.52 -1.10 -14.89
C LEU A 82 13.20 -1.56 -16.19
N ALA A 83 13.68 -2.81 -16.25
CA ALA A 83 14.25 -3.39 -17.46
C ALA A 83 13.23 -3.42 -18.61
N PHE A 84 11.98 -3.79 -18.32
CA PHE A 84 10.91 -3.78 -19.31
C PHE A 84 10.58 -2.37 -19.82
N ARG A 85 10.68 -1.34 -18.96
CA ARG A 85 10.46 0.06 -19.35
C ARG A 85 11.65 0.71 -20.03
N PHE A 86 12.86 0.24 -19.76
CA PHE A 86 14.05 0.72 -20.45
C PHE A 86 13.97 0.41 -21.95
N THR A 87 13.45 -0.77 -22.31
CA THR A 87 13.29 -1.18 -23.72
C THR A 87 12.03 -0.64 -24.37
N ASN A 88 10.90 -0.56 -23.66
CA ASN A 88 9.59 -0.29 -24.26
C ASN A 88 8.94 1.05 -23.85
N ASP A 89 9.49 1.79 -22.90
CA ASP A 89 8.85 2.99 -22.33
C ASP A 89 9.91 3.99 -21.82
N SER A 90 9.69 4.64 -20.67
CA SER A 90 10.66 5.49 -19.98
C SER A 90 10.72 5.07 -18.52
N ILE A 91 11.93 5.05 -17.95
CA ILE A 91 12.13 4.80 -16.51
C ILE A 91 11.39 5.86 -15.67
N LEU A 92 11.34 7.13 -16.12
CA LEU A 92 10.61 8.18 -15.40
C LEU A 92 9.11 7.87 -15.29
N ASN A 93 8.54 7.14 -16.25
CA ASN A 93 7.14 6.74 -16.20
C ASN A 93 6.87 5.72 -15.08
N TYR A 94 7.87 4.95 -14.64
CA TYR A 94 7.74 4.10 -13.45
C TYR A 94 7.46 4.96 -12.21
N PHE A 95 8.30 5.96 -11.96
CA PHE A 95 8.15 6.85 -10.82
C PHE A 95 6.86 7.66 -10.90
N LYS A 96 6.47 8.13 -12.09
CA LYS A 96 5.15 8.76 -12.31
C LYS A 96 4.00 7.81 -11.95
N SER A 97 4.08 6.54 -12.34
CA SER A 97 3.09 5.51 -12.02
C SER A 97 2.97 5.27 -10.50
N VAL A 98 4.10 5.20 -9.81
CA VAL A 98 4.15 5.08 -8.34
C VAL A 98 3.51 6.30 -7.68
N TYR A 99 3.93 7.51 -8.07
CA TYR A 99 3.44 8.77 -7.52
C TYR A 99 1.94 8.94 -7.74
N GLN A 100 1.46 8.78 -8.97
CA GLN A 100 0.04 8.91 -9.29
C GLN A 100 -0.80 7.82 -8.62
N THR A 101 -0.27 6.61 -8.42
CA THR A 101 -0.96 5.57 -7.65
C THR A 101 -1.16 5.98 -6.20
N ILE A 102 -0.15 6.58 -5.56
CA ILE A 102 -0.27 7.08 -4.17
C ILE A 102 -1.32 8.20 -4.11
N ARG A 103 -1.22 9.18 -5.01
CA ARG A 103 -2.13 10.33 -5.06
C ARG A 103 -3.58 9.94 -5.33
N LEU A 104 -3.81 9.05 -6.29
CA LEU A 104 -5.16 8.54 -6.57
C LEU A 104 -5.77 7.86 -5.35
N ARG A 105 -4.99 7.09 -4.59
CA ARG A 105 -5.49 6.43 -3.38
C ARG A 105 -5.80 7.40 -2.25
N GLN A 106 -5.01 8.47 -2.11
CA GLN A 106 -5.29 9.54 -1.16
C GLN A 106 -6.60 10.24 -1.52
N PHE A 107 -6.76 10.62 -2.78
CA PHE A 107 -7.99 11.24 -3.30
C PHE A 107 -9.23 10.36 -3.10
N LEU A 108 -9.10 9.06 -3.34
CA LEU A 108 -10.22 8.13 -3.21
C LEU A 108 -10.58 7.77 -1.75
N LYS A 109 -9.69 8.00 -0.79
CA LYS A 109 -9.90 7.61 0.60
C LYS A 109 -11.04 8.44 1.18
N GLN A 110 -12.00 7.76 1.81
CA GLN A 110 -13.13 8.38 2.48
C GLN A 110 -12.84 8.46 3.98
N ASP A 111 -13.25 9.55 4.62
CA ASP A 111 -13.10 9.68 6.08
C ASP A 111 -13.97 8.65 6.80
N GLU A 112 -13.35 7.83 7.64
CA GLU A 112 -14.01 6.71 8.33
C GLU A 112 -14.80 7.15 9.57
N ASN A 113 -14.62 8.41 9.97
CA ASN A 113 -15.30 9.01 11.12
C ASN A 113 -16.77 9.23 10.74
N SER A 114 -17.68 8.47 11.36
CA SER A 114 -19.07 8.90 11.36
C SER A 114 -19.20 10.15 12.22
N LYS A 115 -20.16 11.01 11.88
CA LYS A 115 -20.58 12.11 12.74
C LYS A 115 -20.75 11.59 14.18
N SER A 116 -20.10 12.24 15.13
CA SER A 116 -20.30 11.98 16.56
C SER A 116 -21.79 12.15 16.87
N VAL A 117 -22.48 11.06 17.18
CA VAL A 117 -23.82 11.15 17.75
C VAL A 117 -23.62 11.46 19.23
N ILE A 118 -23.93 12.69 19.63
CA ILE A 118 -23.99 13.05 21.04
C ILE A 118 -25.25 12.38 21.60
N SER A 119 -25.09 11.27 22.31
CA SER A 119 -26.15 10.70 23.14
C SER A 119 -26.33 11.60 24.37
N ILE A 120 -27.56 12.10 24.57
CA ILE A 120 -27.92 13.09 25.61
C ILE A 120 -27.62 12.57 27.04
N ASP A 121 -27.54 11.25 27.23
CA ASP A 121 -27.44 10.64 28.58
C ASP A 121 -26.04 10.29 29.08
N ASN A 122 -24.96 10.45 28.32
CA ASN A 122 -23.61 10.24 28.87
C ASN A 122 -22.56 10.95 28.01
N GLN A 123 -21.69 11.74 28.65
CA GLN A 123 -20.54 12.45 28.07
C GLN A 123 -19.46 11.49 27.52
N THR A 124 -19.81 10.61 26.59
CA THR A 124 -18.89 9.75 25.85
C THR A 124 -19.18 9.90 24.36
N THR A 125 -18.26 10.54 23.64
CA THR A 125 -18.29 10.63 22.19
C THR A 125 -17.96 9.27 21.60
N ILE A 126 -18.96 8.41 21.37
CA ILE A 126 -18.74 7.13 20.69
C ILE A 126 -18.59 7.40 19.19
N THR A 127 -17.36 7.47 18.70
CA THR A 127 -17.07 7.48 17.26
C THR A 127 -17.50 6.14 16.66
N LYS A 128 -18.72 6.09 16.10
CA LYS A 128 -19.25 4.86 15.49
C LYS A 128 -18.60 4.64 14.13
N TYR A 129 -17.50 3.91 14.05
CA TYR A 129 -16.84 3.61 12.77
C TYR A 129 -17.84 3.10 11.73
N ASN A 130 -17.86 3.72 10.53
CA ASN A 130 -18.73 3.23 9.47
C ASN A 130 -18.09 2.00 8.78
N PRO A 131 -18.61 0.77 8.98
CA PRO A 131 -18.01 -0.43 8.42
C PRO A 131 -18.03 -0.45 6.88
N ILE A 132 -18.93 0.32 6.25
CA ILE A 132 -19.04 0.44 4.80
C ILE A 132 -17.85 1.23 4.27
N LEU A 133 -17.52 2.37 4.88
CA LEU A 133 -16.38 3.21 4.48
C LEU A 133 -15.05 2.50 4.69
N LYS A 134 -14.88 1.78 5.81
CA LYS A 134 -13.70 0.93 6.03
C LYS A 134 -13.52 -0.14 4.94
N LYS A 135 -14.62 -0.82 4.56
CA LYS A 135 -14.59 -1.82 3.46
C LYS A 135 -14.33 -1.17 2.10
N PHE A 136 -14.87 0.02 1.86
CA PHE A 136 -14.59 0.83 0.68
C PHE A 136 -13.10 1.17 0.62
N ASN A 137 -12.54 1.84 1.63
CA ASN A 137 -11.13 2.23 1.70
C ASN A 137 -10.17 1.04 1.50
N ARG A 138 -10.47 -0.11 2.14
CA ARG A 138 -9.69 -1.35 1.93
C ARG A 138 -9.73 -1.87 0.49
N THR A 139 -10.84 -1.63 -0.22
CA THR A 139 -10.98 -2.00 -1.63
C THR A 139 -10.20 -1.03 -2.50
N ILE A 140 -10.35 0.28 -2.28
CA ILE A 140 -9.76 1.30 -3.12
C ILE A 140 -8.24 1.43 -2.92
N SER A 141 -7.71 1.02 -1.77
CA SER A 141 -6.26 0.90 -1.53
C SER A 141 -5.56 -0.13 -2.42
N LYS A 142 -6.30 -0.89 -3.25
CA LYS A 142 -5.76 -1.81 -4.25
C LYS A 142 -5.67 -1.20 -5.65
N SER A 143 -6.12 0.05 -5.82
CA SER A 143 -6.12 0.76 -7.09
C SER A 143 -4.71 1.13 -7.55
N THR A 144 -4.51 1.23 -8.86
CA THR A 144 -3.19 1.44 -9.46
C THR A 144 -3.30 2.30 -10.72
N VAL A 145 -2.36 3.21 -10.91
CA VAL A 145 -2.20 4.01 -12.13
C VAL A 145 -0.92 3.58 -12.82
N ASP A 146 -1.00 3.11 -14.05
CA ASP A 146 0.15 2.81 -14.89
C ASP A 146 0.26 3.86 -15.99
N VAL A 147 1.24 4.74 -15.86
CA VAL A 147 1.58 5.77 -16.84
C VAL A 147 2.60 5.17 -17.80
N ARG A 148 2.31 5.23 -19.10
CA ARG A 148 3.21 4.84 -20.20
C ARG A 148 3.15 5.90 -21.28
N LYS A 149 4.16 5.97 -22.16
CA LYS A 149 4.22 6.94 -23.28
C LYS A 149 2.92 7.03 -24.08
N GLU A 150 2.35 5.88 -24.47
CA GLU A 150 1.18 5.84 -25.34
C GLU A 150 -0.16 5.97 -24.60
N ALA A 151 -0.21 5.50 -23.36
CA ALA A 151 -1.46 5.45 -22.61
C ALA A 151 -1.26 5.43 -21.10
N VAL A 152 -2.19 6.06 -20.40
CA VAL A 152 -2.35 5.96 -18.94
C VAL A 152 -3.48 5.00 -18.63
N LYS A 153 -3.19 3.92 -17.90
CA LYS A 153 -4.19 2.91 -17.49
C LYS A 153 -4.42 2.99 -15.99
N VAL A 154 -5.62 3.42 -15.61
CA VAL A 154 -6.07 3.42 -14.21
C VAL A 154 -6.91 2.17 -13.97
N CYS A 155 -6.60 1.44 -12.90
CA CYS A 155 -7.37 0.28 -12.47
C CYS A 155 -7.82 0.48 -11.03
N ILE A 156 -9.13 0.59 -10.83
CA ILE A 156 -9.76 0.67 -9.51
C ILE A 156 -10.47 -0.65 -9.25
N LYS A 157 -10.31 -1.22 -8.05
CA LYS A 157 -11.04 -2.43 -7.68
C LYS A 157 -12.49 -2.05 -7.37
N TYR A 158 -13.44 -2.73 -8.02
CA TYR A 158 -14.86 -2.47 -7.83
C TYR A 158 -15.34 -3.06 -6.48
N PRO A 159 -15.97 -2.27 -5.59
CA PRO A 159 -16.47 -2.74 -4.30
C PRO A 159 -17.52 -3.85 -4.43
N LYS A 160 -17.63 -4.70 -3.40
CA LYS A 160 -18.60 -5.81 -3.39
C LYS A 160 -20.00 -5.39 -2.94
N THR A 161 -20.12 -4.45 -2.02
CA THR A 161 -21.40 -4.03 -1.43
C THR A 161 -22.04 -2.91 -2.25
N GLN A 162 -23.37 -2.92 -2.38
CA GLN A 162 -24.11 -1.95 -3.19
C GLN A 162 -23.86 -0.50 -2.75
N GLN A 163 -23.84 -0.21 -1.45
CA GLN A 163 -23.55 1.13 -0.92
C GLN A 163 -22.16 1.62 -1.31
N ALA A 164 -21.14 0.75 -1.23
CA ALA A 164 -19.77 1.09 -1.63
C ALA A 164 -19.64 1.23 -3.15
N GLN A 165 -20.44 0.49 -3.93
CA GLN A 165 -20.51 0.66 -5.38
C GLN A 165 -21.18 1.97 -5.78
N LYS A 166 -22.28 2.35 -5.10
CA LYS A 166 -22.93 3.65 -5.30
C LYS A 166 -21.95 4.78 -5.03
N LEU A 167 -21.24 4.73 -3.90
CA LEU A 167 -20.19 5.70 -3.58
C LEU A 167 -19.10 5.79 -4.66
N LEU A 168 -18.64 4.65 -5.19
CA LEU A 168 -17.66 4.68 -6.27
C LEU A 168 -18.21 5.37 -7.53
N ARG A 169 -19.47 5.08 -7.89
CA ARG A 169 -20.14 5.66 -9.08
C ARG A 169 -20.30 7.16 -8.95
N ASP A 170 -20.71 7.63 -7.78
CA ASP A 170 -20.88 9.06 -7.49
C ASP A 170 -19.55 9.82 -7.63
N MET A 171 -18.41 9.15 -7.41
CA MET A 171 -17.07 9.72 -7.56
C MET A 171 -16.50 9.63 -8.99
N GLU A 172 -17.09 8.89 -9.93
CA GLU A 172 -16.45 8.58 -11.22
C GLU A 172 -16.10 9.82 -12.05
N THR A 173 -16.95 10.84 -12.03
CA THR A 173 -16.71 12.13 -12.71
C THR A 173 -15.50 12.83 -12.11
N HIS A 174 -15.46 12.96 -10.79
CA HIS A 174 -14.34 13.58 -10.07
C HIS A 174 -13.04 12.80 -10.22
N ILE A 175 -13.11 11.46 -10.25
CA ILE A 175 -11.94 10.61 -10.51
C ILE A 175 -11.39 10.91 -11.90
N ARG A 176 -12.25 11.00 -12.92
CA ARG A 176 -11.86 11.30 -14.30
C ARG A 176 -11.21 12.68 -14.41
N GLU A 177 -11.75 13.68 -13.72
CA GLU A 177 -11.17 15.03 -13.68
C GLU A 177 -9.80 15.03 -13.00
N GLU A 178 -9.66 14.35 -11.86
CA GLU A 178 -8.41 14.27 -11.11
C GLU A 178 -7.29 13.53 -11.87
N ILE A 179 -7.61 12.46 -12.60
CA ILE A 179 -6.62 11.76 -13.44
C ILE A 179 -6.28 12.54 -14.70
N ALA A 180 -7.22 13.29 -15.28
CA ALA A 180 -6.99 14.10 -16.47
C ALA A 180 -6.16 15.35 -16.15
N SER A 181 -6.45 16.04 -15.04
CA SER A 181 -5.71 17.22 -14.59
C SER A 181 -4.22 16.92 -14.36
N ARG A 182 -3.92 15.71 -13.85
CA ARG A 182 -2.55 15.23 -13.61
C ARG A 182 -1.84 14.73 -14.87
N ASN A 183 -2.56 14.50 -15.96
CA ASN A 183 -2.04 13.95 -17.21
C ASN A 183 -2.53 14.77 -18.41
N PRO A 184 -2.11 16.06 -18.52
CA PRO A 184 -2.64 16.99 -19.53
C PRO A 184 -2.39 16.54 -20.97
N ASN A 185 -1.36 15.72 -21.20
CA ASN A 185 -0.98 15.20 -22.52
C ASN A 185 -1.80 13.96 -22.95
N TYR A 186 -2.90 13.63 -22.25
CA TYR A 186 -3.73 12.47 -22.55
C TYR A 186 -5.21 12.85 -22.60
N TYR A 187 -5.98 12.19 -23.46
CA TYR A 187 -7.44 12.22 -23.50
C TYR A 187 -8.00 11.00 -22.76
N PHE A 188 -8.81 11.22 -21.73
CA PHE A 188 -9.42 10.14 -20.95
C PHE A 188 -10.79 9.77 -21.47
N SER A 189 -11.00 8.48 -21.73
CA SER A 189 -12.31 7.91 -22.03
C SER A 189 -13.23 7.92 -20.80
N SER A 190 -14.52 7.64 -21.03
CA SER A 190 -15.43 7.23 -19.97
C SER A 190 -14.92 5.99 -19.24
N SER A 191 -15.41 5.79 -18.01
CA SER A 191 -15.10 4.62 -17.20
C SER A 191 -15.61 3.35 -17.89
N ASN A 192 -14.81 2.29 -17.88
CA ASN A 192 -15.21 0.97 -18.38
C ASN A 192 -15.11 -0.07 -17.27
N ARG A 193 -16.22 -0.70 -16.93
CA ARG A 193 -16.23 -1.80 -15.96
C ARG A 193 -15.97 -3.14 -16.65
N ALA A 194 -14.87 -3.78 -16.28
CA ALA A 194 -14.55 -5.14 -16.70
C ALA A 194 -14.50 -6.06 -15.47
N GLY A 195 -15.60 -6.78 -15.23
CA GLY A 195 -15.76 -7.67 -14.08
C GLY A 195 -15.73 -6.93 -12.75
N ASN A 196 -14.75 -7.24 -11.91
CA ASN A 196 -14.54 -6.65 -10.58
C ASN A 196 -13.60 -5.44 -10.57
N LYS A 197 -13.38 -4.81 -11.72
CA LYS A 197 -12.49 -3.65 -11.89
C LYS A 197 -13.18 -2.57 -12.71
N LEU A 198 -12.95 -1.32 -12.31
CA LEU A 198 -13.27 -0.13 -13.08
C LEU A 198 -11.98 0.39 -13.72
N TRP A 199 -12.05 0.73 -14.99
CA TRP A 199 -10.91 1.18 -15.78
C TRP A 199 -11.15 2.59 -16.30
N PHE A 200 -10.10 3.41 -16.24
CA PHE A 200 -10.02 4.65 -17.01
C PHE A 200 -8.78 4.56 -17.89
N ILE A 201 -8.94 4.91 -19.17
CA ILE A 201 -7.86 4.87 -20.15
C ILE A 201 -7.67 6.28 -20.68
N GLY A 202 -6.46 6.81 -20.49
CA GLY A 202 -5.97 8.00 -21.18
C GLY A 202 -5.17 7.57 -22.40
N THR A 203 -5.53 8.01 -23.61
CA THR A 203 -4.70 7.88 -24.80
C THR A 203 -3.93 9.17 -25.03
N ARG A 204 -2.68 9.09 -25.50
CA ARG A 204 -1.88 10.29 -25.78
C ARG A 204 -2.59 11.20 -26.78
N ARG A 205 -2.48 12.52 -26.58
CA ARG A 205 -2.96 13.52 -27.53
C ARG A 205 -2.11 13.54 -28.80
#